data_AF-A0A1I0GMD5-F1
#
_entry.id   AF-A0A1I0GMD5-F1
#
_cell.length_a   1.000
_cell.length_b   1.000
_cell.length_c   1.000
_cell.angle_alpha   90.00
_cell.angle_beta   90.00
_cell.angle_gamma   90.00
#
_symmetry.space_group_name_H-M   'P 1'
#
loop_
_entity.id
_entity.type
_entity.pdbx_description
1 polymer ?
#
loop_
_entity_poly.entity_id
_entity_poly.type
_entity_poly.pdbx_seq_one_letter_code
_entity_poly.pdbx_strand_id
1 'polypeptide(L)'
;MKAANRLRKNEDFRIVYKEGNSMANKLLILYIKKNNLDYNRAGFTVSKKIGKSVIRSKVKRKIRESYRLNDEGIKKGYDIVFIARQGCNEATYQEIESALLHLLKKKNLLKKA
;
A
#
# COMPACT_ATOMS: atom_id res chain seq x y z
N MET A 1 0.30 -7.29 -11.72
CA MET A 1 0.78 -5.89 -11.60
C MET A 1 1.97 -5.71 -12.54
N LYS A 2 1.90 -4.75 -13.46
CA LYS A 2 2.99 -4.45 -14.40
C LYS A 2 4.23 -3.96 -13.64
N ALA A 3 5.43 -4.22 -14.17
CA ALA A 3 6.67 -3.81 -13.51
C ALA A 3 6.78 -2.28 -13.32
N ALA A 4 6.26 -1.51 -14.29
CA ALA A 4 6.19 -0.05 -14.24
C ALA A 4 5.34 0.51 -13.09
N ASN A 5 4.35 -0.26 -12.62
CA ASN A 5 3.43 0.16 -11.55
C ASN A 5 4.01 -0.11 -10.14
N ARG A 6 5.30 -0.45 -10.04
CA ARG A 6 5.97 -0.77 -8.76
C ARG A 6 6.95 0.33 -8.40
N LEU A 7 6.78 0.91 -7.22
CA LEU A 7 7.73 1.85 -6.63
C LEU A 7 8.90 1.05 -6.05
N ARG A 8 10.10 1.22 -6.61
CA ARG A 8 11.29 0.40 -6.31
C ARG A 8 12.48 1.19 -5.78
N LYS A 9 12.71 2.41 -6.27
CA LYS A 9 13.90 3.19 -5.90
C LYS A 9 13.73 3.73 -4.49
N ASN A 10 14.78 3.61 -3.68
CA ASN A 10 14.78 4.13 -2.30
C ASN A 10 14.50 5.64 -2.25
N GLU A 11 14.96 6.39 -3.26
CA GLU A 11 14.67 7.81 -3.42
C GLU A 11 13.17 8.09 -3.55
N ASP A 12 12.47 7.36 -4.41
CA ASP A 12 11.00 7.48 -4.55
C ASP A 12 10.30 7.24 -3.20
N PHE A 13 10.75 6.23 -2.42
CA PHE A 13 10.19 5.98 -1.08
C PHE A 13 10.43 7.16 -0.13
N ARG A 14 11.65 7.73 -0.13
CA ARG A 14 11.99 8.89 0.71
C ARG A 14 11.13 10.10 0.36
N ILE A 15 10.93 10.37 -0.93
CA ILE A 15 10.07 11.46 -1.41
C ILE A 15 8.64 11.27 -0.91
N VAL A 16 8.08 10.05 -1.06
CA VAL A 16 6.72 9.75 -0.58
C VAL A 16 6.60 9.88 0.94
N TYR A 17 7.62 9.51 1.71
CA TYR A 17 7.60 9.69 3.17
C TYR A 17 7.72 11.15 3.60
N LYS A 18 8.48 11.97 2.86
CA LYS A 18 8.74 13.38 3.19
C LYS A 18 7.58 14.30 2.78
N GLU A 19 7.04 14.08 1.59
CA GLU A 19 6.06 14.99 0.95
C GLU A 19 4.66 14.38 0.84
N GLY A 20 4.53 13.08 1.07
CA GLY A 20 3.24 12.38 0.97
C GLY A 20 2.37 12.58 2.20
N ASN A 21 1.07 12.58 1.96
CA ASN A 21 0.08 12.54 3.02
C ASN A 21 -0.02 11.13 3.59
N SER A 22 0.01 11.01 4.92
CA SER A 22 -0.14 9.71 5.59
C SER A 22 -1.54 9.52 6.17
N MET A 23 -1.89 8.26 6.42
CA MET A 23 -3.03 7.84 7.23
C MET A 23 -2.80 6.41 7.70
N ALA A 24 -3.31 6.07 8.87
CA ALA A 24 -3.12 4.74 9.43
C ALA A 24 -4.40 4.16 9.99
N ASN A 25 -4.43 2.84 10.08
CA ASN A 25 -5.39 2.08 10.87
C ASN A 25 -4.65 1.02 11.69
N LYS A 26 -5.37 0.05 12.27
CA LYS A 26 -4.79 -1.00 13.11
C LYS A 26 -3.72 -1.83 12.38
N LEU A 27 -3.91 -2.11 11.09
CA LEU A 27 -3.06 -3.05 10.33
C LEU A 27 -2.07 -2.37 9.40
N LEU A 28 -2.42 -1.23 8.80
CA LEU A 28 -1.66 -0.60 7.74
C LEU A 28 -1.46 0.89 7.98
N ILE A 29 -0.34 1.40 7.47
CA ILE A 29 -0.13 2.83 7.23
C ILE A 29 -0.08 3.01 5.72
N LEU A 30 -0.83 3.98 5.22
CA LEU A 30 -0.83 4.43 3.84
C LEU A 30 -0.09 5.78 3.78
N TYR A 31 0.91 5.87 2.93
CA TYR A 31 1.45 7.14 2.44
C TYR A 31 1.02 7.32 0.99
N ILE A 32 0.64 8.54 0.64
CA ILE A 32 0.27 8.86 -0.72
C ILE A 32 0.78 10.22 -1.16
N LYS A 33 1.31 10.27 -2.37
CA LYS A 33 1.72 11.48 -3.05
C LYS A 33 1.19 11.46 -4.48
N LYS A 34 0.75 12.60 -5.01
CA LYS A 34 0.42 12.70 -6.44
C LYS A 34 1.72 12.53 -7.25
N ASN A 35 1.68 11.64 -8.24
CA ASN A 35 2.73 11.51 -9.23
C ASN A 35 2.22 12.14 -10.54
N ASN A 36 3.09 12.79 -11.29
CA ASN A 36 2.71 13.48 -12.53
C ASN A 36 2.67 12.48 -13.70
N LEU A 37 2.05 11.32 -13.48
CA LEU A 37 1.97 10.20 -14.43
C LEU A 37 0.51 9.78 -14.57
N ASP A 38 0.18 9.07 -15.65
CA ASP A 38 -1.19 8.57 -15.87
C ASP A 38 -1.47 7.23 -15.16
N TYR A 39 -0.54 6.77 -14.33
CA TYR A 39 -0.63 5.48 -13.64
C TYR A 39 -0.10 5.55 -12.21
N ASN A 40 -0.54 4.59 -11.40
CA ASN A 40 -0.10 4.48 -10.01
C ASN A 40 1.20 3.69 -9.89
N ARG A 41 2.07 4.12 -8.98
CA ARG A 41 3.23 3.33 -8.53
C ARG A 41 3.00 2.90 -7.08
N ALA A 42 3.00 1.59 -6.83
CA ALA A 42 2.76 1.03 -5.51
C ALA A 42 4.04 0.48 -4.87
N GLY A 43 4.29 0.87 -3.63
CA GLY A 43 5.35 0.38 -2.75
C GLY A 43 4.79 -0.37 -1.55
N PHE A 44 5.50 -1.40 -1.10
CA PHE A 44 5.08 -2.25 0.03
C PHE A 44 6.26 -2.47 0.99
N THR A 45 6.13 -1.92 2.19
CA THR A 45 7.13 -1.97 3.25
C THR A 45 6.65 -2.88 4.38
N VAL A 46 7.47 -3.85 4.75
CA VAL A 46 7.19 -4.78 5.85
C VAL A 46 8.42 -4.82 6.75
N SER A 47 8.29 -4.27 7.96
CA SER A 47 9.38 -4.16 8.93
C SER A 47 9.86 -5.54 9.42
N LYS A 48 11.12 -5.62 9.85
CA LYS A 48 11.67 -6.80 10.56
C LYS A 48 10.88 -7.14 11.83
N LYS A 49 10.24 -6.14 12.47
CA LYS A 49 9.44 -6.28 13.71
C LYS A 49 8.24 -7.22 13.56
N ILE A 50 7.68 -7.34 12.35
CA ILE A 50 6.49 -8.15 12.07
C ILE A 50 6.78 -9.66 12.15
N GLY A 51 8.03 -10.07 11.92
CA GLY A 51 8.44 -11.46 12.06
C GLY A 51 9.56 -11.88 11.12
N LYS A 52 9.77 -13.21 11.08
CA LYS A 52 10.76 -13.87 10.22
C LYS A 52 10.42 -13.70 8.73
N SER A 53 11.37 -14.05 7.86
CA SER A 53 11.27 -13.85 6.41
C SER A 53 9.97 -14.42 5.80
N VAL A 54 9.56 -15.61 6.23
CA VAL A 54 8.35 -16.29 5.75
C VAL A 54 7.09 -15.47 6.07
N ILE A 55 6.96 -15.02 7.33
CA ILE A 55 5.82 -14.22 7.78
C ILE A 55 5.77 -12.89 7.01
N ARG A 56 6.90 -12.18 6.92
CA ARG A 56 6.97 -10.90 6.18
C ARG A 56 6.62 -11.06 4.71
N SER A 57 7.08 -12.14 4.09
CA SER A 57 6.78 -12.45 2.68
C SER A 57 5.30 -12.76 2.50
N LYS A 58 4.69 -13.52 3.41
CA LYS A 58 3.24 -13.80 3.42
C LYS A 58 2.43 -12.51 3.53
N VAL A 59 2.77 -11.64 4.49
CA VAL A 59 2.11 -10.33 4.67
C VAL A 59 2.27 -9.46 3.42
N LYS A 60 3.50 -9.34 2.87
CA LYS A 60 3.76 -8.56 1.65
C LYS A 60 2.97 -9.08 0.45
N ARG A 61 2.80 -10.40 0.33
CA ARG A 61 1.98 -11.01 -0.73
C ARG A 61 0.51 -10.66 -0.55
N LYS A 62 -0.05 -10.80 0.65
CA LYS A 62 -1.46 -10.44 0.93
C LYS A 62 -1.73 -8.98 0.56
N ILE A 63 -0.93 -8.03 1.07
CA ILE A 63 -1.12 -6.60 0.78
C ILE A 63 -1.02 -6.31 -0.73
N ARG A 64 -0.02 -6.90 -1.40
CA ARG A 64 0.16 -6.72 -2.84
C ARG A 64 -1.04 -7.25 -3.63
N GLU A 65 -1.57 -8.39 -3.22
CA GLU A 65 -2.70 -9.02 -3.90
C GLU A 65 -3.99 -8.24 -3.69
N SER A 66 -4.25 -7.79 -2.46
CA SER A 66 -5.37 -6.88 -2.16
C SER A 66 -5.29 -5.60 -3.00
N TYR A 67 -4.10 -5.01 -3.16
CA TYR A 67 -3.93 -3.86 -4.06
C TYR A 67 -4.18 -4.25 -5.53
N ARG A 68 -3.62 -5.38 -5.99
CA ARG A 68 -3.73 -5.82 -7.39
C ARG A 68 -5.18 -6.01 -7.83
N LEU A 69 -5.99 -6.65 -7.00
CA LEU A 69 -7.40 -6.94 -7.30
C LEU A 69 -8.27 -5.68 -7.31
N ASN A 70 -7.87 -4.64 -6.59
CA ASN A 70 -8.62 -3.40 -6.46
C ASN A 70 -8.07 -2.23 -7.31
N ASP A 71 -6.95 -2.40 -8.02
CA ASP A 71 -6.23 -1.29 -8.70
C ASP A 71 -7.08 -0.53 -9.72
N GLU A 72 -8.03 -1.20 -10.38
CA GLU A 72 -8.92 -0.59 -11.39
C GLU A 72 -9.87 0.46 -10.77
N GLY A 73 -10.31 0.20 -9.54
CA GLY A 73 -11.17 1.08 -8.76
C GLY A 73 -10.43 2.26 -8.10
N ILE A 74 -9.10 2.34 -8.22
CA ILE A 74 -8.29 3.41 -7.62
C ILE A 74 -8.03 4.51 -8.67
N LYS A 75 -8.20 5.77 -8.28
CA LYS A 75 -7.79 6.93 -9.07
C LYS A 75 -6.31 6.82 -9.45
N LYS A 76 -5.97 7.22 -10.67
CA LYS A 76 -4.61 7.14 -11.21
C LYS A 76 -3.82 8.43 -10.93
N GLY A 77 -2.50 8.39 -11.11
CA GLY A 77 -1.61 9.53 -10.87
C GLY A 77 -1.09 9.64 -9.44
N TYR A 78 -0.84 8.51 -8.77
CA TYR A 78 -0.35 8.50 -7.40
C TYR A 78 0.79 7.52 -7.14
N ASP A 79 1.74 7.96 -6.34
CA ASP A 79 2.69 7.11 -5.64
C ASP A 79 2.10 6.73 -4.29
N ILE A 80 1.93 5.42 -4.09
CA ILE A 80 1.18 4.84 -2.99
C ILE A 80 2.10 3.88 -2.25
N VAL A 81 2.34 4.10 -0.97
CA VAL A 81 3.17 3.21 -0.14
C VAL A 81 2.36 2.67 1.02
N PHE A 82 2.26 1.34 1.08
CA PHE A 82 1.66 0.63 2.22
C PHE A 82 2.75 0.11 3.14
N ILE A 83 2.63 0.43 4.42
CA ILE A 83 3.50 -0.08 5.49
C ILE A 83 2.68 -0.99 6.39
N ALA A 84 3.14 -2.23 6.55
CA ALA A 84 2.52 -3.17 7.48
C ALA A 84 2.84 -2.81 8.94
N ARG A 85 1.83 -2.90 9.81
CA ARG A 85 1.98 -2.82 11.28
C ARG A 85 2.04 -4.22 11.89
N GLN A 86 2.35 -4.29 13.19
CA GLN A 86 2.56 -5.55 13.89
C GLN A 86 1.40 -6.53 13.71
N GLY A 87 0.15 -6.06 13.83
CA GLY A 87 -1.04 -6.91 13.72
C GLY A 87 -1.26 -7.57 12.35
N CYS A 88 -0.48 -7.25 11.32
CA CYS A 88 -0.55 -7.96 10.04
C CYS A 88 -0.02 -9.39 10.10
N ASN A 89 0.78 -9.75 11.10
CA ASN A 89 1.36 -11.11 11.25
C ASN A 89 0.27 -12.19 11.37
N GLU A 90 -0.81 -11.88 12.07
CA GLU A 90 -1.94 -12.78 12.37
C GLU A 90 -3.17 -12.48 11.50
N ALA A 91 -3.25 -11.28 10.90
CA ALA A 91 -4.37 -10.90 10.05
C ALA A 91 -4.55 -11.84 8.84
N THR A 92 -5.79 -12.20 8.57
CA THR A 92 -6.27 -12.89 7.36
C THR A 92 -6.11 -12.01 6.12
N TYR A 93 -6.35 -12.59 4.94
CA TYR A 93 -6.33 -11.82 3.70
C TYR A 93 -7.45 -10.76 3.68
N GLN A 94 -8.65 -11.16 4.09
CA GLN A 94 -9.85 -10.33 4.12
C GLN A 94 -9.70 -9.13 5.05
N GLU A 95 -9.08 -9.32 6.23
CA GLU A 95 -8.79 -8.22 7.15
C GLU A 95 -7.79 -7.22 6.56
N ILE A 96 -6.75 -7.70 5.87
CA ILE A 96 -5.78 -6.84 5.20
C ILE A 96 -6.41 -6.07 4.05
N GLU A 97 -7.24 -6.74 3.24
CA GLU A 97 -7.96 -6.10 2.14
C GLU A 97 -8.92 -5.03 2.65
N SER A 98 -9.74 -5.36 3.65
CA SER A 98 -10.66 -4.42 4.29
C SER A 98 -9.90 -3.21 4.87
N ALA A 99 -8.78 -3.44 5.54
CA ALA A 99 -7.93 -2.37 6.07
C ALA A 99 -7.35 -1.49 4.95
N LEU A 100 -6.94 -2.08 3.82
CA LEU A 100 -6.42 -1.35 2.67
C LEU A 100 -7.51 -0.48 2.02
N LEU A 101 -8.68 -1.06 1.75
CA LEU A 101 -9.81 -0.36 1.15
C LEU A 101 -10.33 0.77 2.04
N HIS A 102 -10.36 0.55 3.36
CA HIS A 102 -10.71 1.57 4.33
C HIS A 102 -9.81 2.82 4.20
N LEU A 103 -8.48 2.62 4.10
CA LEU A 103 -7.52 3.73 3.96
C LEU A 103 -7.68 4.45 2.61
N LEU A 104 -7.89 3.72 1.53
CA LEU A 104 -8.12 4.29 0.20
C LEU A 104 -9.42 5.10 0.14
N LYS A 105 -10.50 4.60 0.75
CA LYS A 105 -11.78 5.30 0.86
C LYS A 105 -11.62 6.61 1.64
N LYS A 106 -10.94 6.58 2.79
CA LYS A 106 -10.72 7.77 3.62
C LYS A 106 -9.84 8.83 2.93
N LYS A 107 -8.97 8.46 2.00
CA LYS A 107 -8.21 9.39 1.16
C LYS A 107 -8.93 9.79 -0.13
N ASN A 108 -10.20 9.42 -0.30
CA ASN A 108 -11.01 9.70 -1.51
C ASN A 108 -10.36 9.22 -2.81
N LEU A 109 -9.64 8.10 -2.74
CA LEU A 109 -8.91 7.52 -3.88
C LEU A 109 -9.70 6.46 -4.63
N LEU A 110 -10.78 5.95 -4.05
CA LEU A 110 -11.69 5.09 -4.78
C LEU A 110 -12.46 5.95 -5.78
N LYS A 111 -12.54 5.48 -7.02
CA LYS A 111 -13.43 6.07 -8.03
C LYS A 111 -14.85 5.92 -7.50
N LYS A 112 -15.64 6.99 -7.59
CA LYS A 112 -17.09 6.84 -7.41
C LYS A 112 -17.57 5.99 -8.59
N ALA A 113 -18.36 4.96 -8.28
CA ALA A 113 -19.11 4.24 -9.29
C ALA A 113 -20.06 5.20 -10.01
#